data_AF-A0A1G3Z8K4-F1
#
_entry.id   AF-A0A1G3Z8K4-F1
#
_cell.length_a   1.000
_cell.length_b   1.000
_cell.length_c   1.000
_cell.angle_alpha   90.00
_cell.angle_beta   90.00
_cell.angle_gamma   90.00
#
_symmetry.space_group_name_H-M   'P 1'
#
loop_
_entity.id
_entity.type
_entity.pdbx_description
1 polymer ?
#
loop_
_entity_poly.entity_id
_entity_poly.type
_entity_poly.pdbx_seq_one_letter_code
_entity_poly.pdbx_strand_id
1 'polypeptide(L)'
;MLHFEVESVLSHPGLKEVHTYSFTENLNLLEVESIDMSTATALQSISLFLPKLRSLQLPEDAPISIVCIDCSSLEKLPDFTKMSKLEQLYFYKSKMTSFDCSCLRPHTQQFFLSFTKCHNLTQLDSLDTLTQLRSLQLYKTSLSVLDVSGCEKLDSLVLFKCQELSQIKGLQSIKESLRYLRCCSIDKLTGINCSGCDINKLEIQHINADKEHSPKAFSIEDGFSLDVSGFTRLRTINIIECPHFNKVIGLEDN
;
A
#
# COMPACT_ATOMS: atom_id res chain seq x y z
N MET A 1 -19.92 -7.28 -20.02
CA MET A 1 -19.00 -8.26 -19.41
C MET A 1 -17.62 -7.60 -19.34
N LEU A 2 -17.30 -6.93 -18.24
CA LEU A 2 -15.96 -6.40 -17.97
C LEU A 2 -15.35 -7.30 -16.90
N HIS A 3 -14.70 -8.37 -17.35
CA HIS A 3 -13.69 -9.05 -16.55
C HIS A 3 -12.53 -8.07 -16.37
N PHE A 4 -12.37 -7.53 -15.17
CA PHE A 4 -11.06 -7.05 -14.76
C PHE A 4 -10.32 -8.26 -14.20
N GLU A 5 -9.54 -8.91 -15.06
CA GLU A 5 -8.49 -9.82 -14.63
C GLU A 5 -7.59 -9.09 -13.62
N VAL A 6 -7.68 -9.52 -12.36
CA VAL A 6 -6.65 -9.29 -11.34
C VAL A 6 -5.55 -10.36 -11.53
N GLU A 7 -5.17 -10.67 -12.78
CA GLU A 7 -4.21 -11.74 -13.10
C GLU A 7 -2.73 -11.37 -12.85
N SER A 8 -2.42 -10.50 -11.89
CA SER A 8 -1.02 -10.36 -11.44
C SER A 8 -0.81 -10.03 -9.97
N VAL A 9 -1.86 -10.00 -9.14
CA VAL A 9 -1.74 -9.57 -7.74
C VAL A 9 -1.74 -10.75 -6.74
N LEU A 10 -1.93 -11.99 -7.21
CA LEU A 10 -2.00 -13.20 -6.36
C LEU A 10 -0.67 -13.98 -6.30
N SER A 11 0.40 -13.36 -5.78
CA SER A 11 1.62 -14.12 -5.41
C SER A 11 2.11 -13.81 -3.99
N HIS A 12 1.18 -13.64 -3.04
CA HIS A 12 1.51 -13.64 -1.62
C HIS A 12 0.78 -14.76 -0.86
N PRO A 13 1.49 -15.68 -0.18
CA PRO A 13 0.90 -16.84 0.50
C PRO A 13 0.02 -16.50 1.74
N GLY A 14 -0.05 -15.22 2.12
CA GLY A 14 -0.92 -14.72 3.20
C GLY A 14 -2.28 -14.16 2.74
N LEU A 15 -2.48 -13.93 1.44
CA LEU A 15 -3.78 -13.52 0.89
C LEU A 15 -4.60 -14.79 0.64
N LYS A 16 -5.24 -15.33 1.69
CA LYS A 16 -6.44 -16.14 1.46
C LYS A 16 -7.44 -15.22 0.76
N GLU A 17 -7.85 -15.63 -0.43
CA GLU A 17 -8.92 -15.06 -1.26
C GLU A 17 -9.60 -13.86 -0.59
N VAL A 18 -9.26 -12.64 -1.01
CA VAL A 18 -10.18 -11.52 -0.81
C VAL A 18 -11.38 -11.91 -1.66
N HIS A 19 -12.38 -12.54 -1.04
CA HIS A 19 -13.68 -12.71 -1.64
C HIS A 19 -14.21 -11.29 -1.87
N THR A 20 -13.92 -10.76 -3.05
CA THR A 20 -14.54 -9.54 -3.54
C THR A 20 -16.02 -9.89 -3.66
N TYR A 21 -16.81 -9.52 -2.67
CA TYR A 21 -18.25 -9.48 -2.81
C TYR A 21 -18.54 -8.42 -3.87
N SER A 22 -18.59 -8.85 -5.13
CA SER A 22 -19.14 -8.08 -6.21
C SER A 22 -20.63 -7.96 -5.95
N PHE A 23 -21.08 -6.81 -5.46
CA PHE A 23 -22.47 -6.39 -5.68
C PHE A 23 -22.62 -6.10 -7.18
N THR A 24 -22.68 -7.17 -7.98
CA THR A 24 -23.11 -7.13 -9.37
C THR A 24 -24.53 -7.66 -9.44
N GLU A 25 -25.45 -6.97 -8.78
CA GLU A 25 -26.79 -6.85 -9.32
C GLU A 25 -26.93 -5.43 -9.85
N ASN A 26 -27.24 -5.34 -11.15
CA ASN A 26 -27.35 -4.12 -11.94
C ASN A 26 -28.39 -3.14 -11.38
N LEU A 27 -28.07 -2.46 -10.28
CA LEU A 27 -28.63 -1.16 -9.98
C LEU A 27 -27.71 -0.13 -10.62
N ASN A 28 -28.28 0.88 -11.27
CA ASN A 28 -27.56 1.96 -11.95
C ASN A 28 -26.89 2.90 -10.93
N LEU A 29 -26.08 2.34 -10.02
CA LEU A 29 -25.44 3.03 -8.90
C LEU A 29 -24.27 3.90 -9.33
N LEU A 30 -23.95 3.92 -10.64
CA LEU A 30 -22.94 4.81 -11.23
C LEU A 30 -23.27 6.29 -11.01
N GLU A 31 -24.54 6.61 -10.75
CA GLU A 31 -25.06 7.96 -10.53
C GLU A 31 -25.23 8.33 -9.04
N VAL A 32 -24.96 7.40 -8.11
CA VAL A 32 -25.16 7.68 -6.69
C VAL A 32 -24.09 8.65 -6.19
N GLU A 33 -24.54 9.83 -5.78
CA GLU A 33 -23.67 10.87 -5.22
C GLU A 33 -23.58 10.86 -3.69
N SER A 34 -24.55 10.25 -3.01
CA SER A 34 -24.56 10.16 -1.54
C SER A 34 -25.10 8.82 -1.04
N ILE A 35 -24.44 8.26 -0.04
CA ILE A 35 -24.92 7.10 0.72
C ILE A 35 -24.90 7.43 2.20
N ASP A 36 -26.01 7.11 2.86
CA ASP A 36 -26.14 7.13 4.31
C ASP A 36 -26.43 5.71 4.81
N MET A 37 -25.49 5.15 5.56
CA MET A 37 -25.60 3.84 6.23
C MET A 37 -25.55 3.99 7.75
N SER A 38 -25.80 5.18 8.30
CA SER A 38 -25.72 5.48 9.74
C SER A 38 -26.55 4.52 10.60
N THR A 39 -27.67 4.01 10.07
CA THR A 39 -28.58 3.09 10.77
C THR A 39 -28.24 1.61 10.61
N ALA A 40 -27.29 1.25 9.74
CA ALA A 40 -26.94 -0.13 9.42
C ALA A 40 -25.96 -0.74 10.44
N THR A 41 -26.41 -0.85 11.69
CA THR A 41 -25.59 -1.27 12.86
C THR A 41 -25.09 -2.71 12.81
N ALA A 42 -25.67 -3.56 11.95
CA ALA A 42 -25.23 -4.95 11.75
C ALA A 42 -24.15 -5.11 10.66
N LEU A 43 -23.73 -4.04 9.98
CA LEU A 43 -22.72 -4.10 8.92
C LEU A 43 -21.38 -4.63 9.44
N GLN A 44 -20.82 -5.60 8.73
CA GLN A 44 -19.50 -6.17 9.02
C GLN A 44 -18.49 -5.83 7.92
N SER A 45 -18.95 -5.61 6.70
CA SER A 45 -18.09 -5.32 5.55
C SER A 45 -18.76 -4.34 4.60
N ILE A 46 -17.97 -3.41 4.06
CA ILE A 46 -18.43 -2.42 3.08
C ILE A 46 -17.59 -2.56 1.81
N SER A 47 -18.26 -2.63 0.66
CA SER A 47 -17.62 -2.59 -0.65
C SER A 47 -18.38 -1.64 -1.56
N LEU A 48 -17.77 -0.51 -1.91
CA LEU A 48 -18.39 0.55 -2.69
C LEU A 48 -17.63 0.73 -4.00
N PHE A 49 -18.33 0.59 -5.13
CA PHE A 49 -17.83 0.92 -6.46
C PHE A 49 -18.73 2.00 -7.07
N LEU A 50 -18.48 3.25 -6.70
CA LEU A 50 -19.40 4.37 -6.95
C LEU A 50 -18.60 5.58 -7.44
N PRO A 51 -18.40 5.72 -8.76
CA PRO A 51 -17.50 6.74 -9.32
C PRO A 51 -17.97 8.17 -9.06
N LYS A 52 -19.27 8.39 -8.83
CA LYS A 52 -19.86 9.71 -8.55
C LYS A 52 -20.13 9.98 -7.07
N LEU A 53 -19.77 9.06 -6.17
CA LEU A 53 -19.99 9.24 -4.73
C LEU A 53 -19.17 10.42 -4.21
N ARG A 54 -19.85 11.37 -3.58
CA ARG A 54 -19.27 12.58 -2.97
C ARG A 54 -19.47 12.62 -1.46
N SER A 55 -20.48 11.92 -0.96
CA SER A 55 -20.81 11.86 0.47
C SER A 55 -21.05 10.42 0.90
N LEU A 56 -20.42 10.04 2.02
CA LEU A 56 -20.53 8.70 2.60
C LEU A 56 -20.64 8.84 4.12
N GLN A 57 -21.78 8.46 4.68
CA GLN A 57 -21.96 8.34 6.13
C GLN A 57 -21.93 6.87 6.53
N LEU A 58 -21.00 6.55 7.42
CA LEU A 58 -20.80 5.20 7.93
C LEU A 58 -21.47 5.07 9.32
N PRO A 59 -21.96 3.87 9.68
CA PRO A 59 -22.49 3.63 11.02
C PRO A 59 -21.39 3.74 12.08
N GLU A 60 -21.69 4.38 13.21
CA GLU A 60 -20.71 4.62 14.28
C GLU A 60 -20.33 3.33 15.03
N ASP A 61 -21.31 2.50 15.37
CA ASP A 61 -21.11 1.34 16.27
C ASP A 61 -21.14 -0.02 15.54
N ALA A 62 -21.16 -0.02 14.21
CA ALA A 62 -21.19 -1.28 13.47
C ALA A 62 -19.85 -2.02 13.59
N PRO A 63 -19.86 -3.37 13.72
CA PRO A 63 -18.65 -4.18 13.82
C PRO A 63 -17.96 -4.37 12.46
N ILE A 64 -17.69 -3.26 11.75
CA ILE A 64 -17.08 -3.28 10.43
C ILE A 64 -15.61 -3.68 10.56
N SER A 65 -15.24 -4.78 9.90
CA SER A 65 -13.87 -5.27 9.84
C SER A 65 -13.19 -4.98 8.51
N ILE A 66 -13.96 -4.80 7.43
CA ILE A 66 -13.43 -4.61 6.08
C ILE A 66 -14.15 -3.45 5.39
N VAL A 67 -13.38 -2.52 4.83
CA VAL A 67 -13.88 -1.44 3.99
C VAL A 67 -13.09 -1.38 2.68
N CYS A 68 -13.80 -1.48 1.57
CA CYS A 68 -13.29 -1.30 0.21
C CYS A 68 -13.99 -0.13 -0.46
N ILE A 69 -13.24 0.87 -0.90
CA ILE A 69 -13.77 2.11 -1.51
C ILE A 69 -13.11 2.32 -2.88
N ASP A 70 -13.86 2.09 -3.96
CA ASP A 70 -13.56 2.60 -5.32
C ASP A 70 -14.49 3.79 -5.60
N CYS A 71 -14.07 4.98 -5.15
CA CYS A 71 -14.85 6.21 -5.28
C CYS A 71 -13.94 7.33 -5.78
N SER A 72 -13.98 7.56 -7.08
CA SER A 72 -13.12 8.54 -7.75
C SER A 72 -13.60 9.99 -7.61
N SER A 73 -14.80 10.23 -7.09
CA SER A 73 -15.31 11.59 -6.83
C SER A 73 -15.37 11.96 -5.34
N LEU A 74 -14.94 11.05 -4.46
CA LEU A 74 -14.98 11.28 -3.02
C LEU A 74 -13.77 12.12 -2.61
N GLU A 75 -13.99 13.43 -2.41
CA GLU A 75 -12.94 14.39 -2.05
C GLU A 75 -12.54 14.28 -0.57
N LYS A 76 -13.52 13.98 0.29
CA LYS A 76 -13.31 13.77 1.73
C LYS A 76 -13.71 12.35 2.10
N LEU A 77 -12.78 11.64 2.74
CA LEU A 77 -13.04 10.30 3.25
C LEU A 77 -13.91 10.34 4.51
N PRO A 78 -14.67 9.26 4.77
CA PRO A 78 -15.39 9.12 6.03
C PRO A 78 -14.41 9.04 7.20
N ASP A 79 -14.88 9.46 8.37
CA ASP A 79 -14.14 9.33 9.61
C ASP A 79 -14.19 7.86 10.08
N PHE A 80 -13.03 7.23 10.20
CA PHE A 80 -12.88 5.84 10.64
C PHE A 80 -12.66 5.70 12.15
N THR A 81 -12.64 6.78 12.92
CA THR A 81 -12.26 6.77 14.35
C THR A 81 -13.15 5.90 15.22
N LYS A 82 -14.40 5.68 14.81
CA LYS A 82 -15.37 4.82 15.51
C LYS A 82 -15.27 3.33 15.14
N MET A 83 -14.54 3.00 14.08
CA MET A 83 -14.44 1.63 13.56
C MET A 83 -13.36 0.81 14.28
N SER A 84 -13.55 0.57 15.58
CA SER A 84 -12.58 -0.14 16.41
C SER A 84 -12.27 -1.58 15.96
N LYS A 85 -13.17 -2.19 15.18
CA LYS A 85 -13.04 -3.54 14.61
C LYS A 85 -12.41 -3.57 13.22
N LEU A 86 -12.08 -2.42 12.63
CA LEU A 86 -11.55 -2.35 11.27
C LEU A 86 -10.18 -3.03 11.22
N GLU A 87 -10.10 -4.08 10.41
CA GLU A 87 -8.87 -4.84 10.16
C GLU A 87 -8.30 -4.55 8.78
N GLN A 88 -9.15 -4.20 7.80
CA GLN A 88 -8.73 -4.05 6.42
C GLN A 88 -9.37 -2.82 5.77
N LEU A 89 -8.55 -1.96 5.19
CA LEU A 89 -8.98 -0.76 4.50
C LEU A 89 -8.31 -0.67 3.12
N TYR A 90 -9.14 -0.66 2.09
CA TYR A 90 -8.71 -0.63 0.70
C TYR A 90 -9.29 0.59 -0.02
N PHE A 91 -8.41 1.39 -0.62
CA PHE A 91 -8.79 2.47 -1.51
C PHE A 91 -8.42 2.14 -2.95
N TYR A 92 -9.36 2.34 -3.86
CA TYR A 92 -9.20 2.15 -5.30
C TYR A 92 -9.55 3.45 -6.02
N LYS A 93 -8.69 3.87 -6.97
CA LYS A 93 -8.93 5.00 -7.88
C LYS A 93 -9.42 6.29 -7.21
N SER A 94 -9.01 6.53 -5.97
CA SER A 94 -9.38 7.77 -5.28
C SER A 94 -8.64 8.96 -5.87
N LYS A 95 -9.29 10.13 -5.84
CA LYS A 95 -8.69 11.43 -6.17
C LYS A 95 -8.04 12.13 -4.98
N MET A 96 -8.04 11.50 -3.80
CA MET A 96 -7.43 12.06 -2.60
C MET A 96 -5.96 12.46 -2.84
N THR A 97 -5.58 13.62 -2.31
CA THR A 97 -4.20 14.11 -2.37
C THR A 97 -3.39 13.71 -1.14
N SER A 98 -4.05 13.63 0.01
CA SER A 98 -3.47 13.17 1.27
C SER A 98 -4.42 12.21 1.99
N PHE A 99 -3.86 11.39 2.87
CA PHE A 99 -4.61 10.56 3.79
C PHE A 99 -3.99 10.67 5.19
N ASP A 100 -4.77 11.15 6.16
CA ASP A 100 -4.35 11.18 7.56
C ASP A 100 -4.72 9.87 8.25
N CYS A 101 -3.71 9.04 8.52
CA CYS A 101 -3.87 7.77 9.22
C CYS A 101 -4.32 7.97 10.68
N SER A 102 -4.29 9.19 11.22
CA SER A 102 -4.77 9.49 12.57
C SER A 102 -6.28 9.25 12.73
N CYS A 103 -7.04 9.11 11.64
CA CYS A 103 -8.44 8.69 11.72
C CYS A 103 -8.62 7.17 11.94
N LEU A 104 -7.54 6.39 11.86
CA LEU A 104 -7.57 4.94 12.04
C LEU A 104 -7.14 4.59 13.48
N ARG A 105 -8.02 3.89 14.20
CA ARG A 105 -7.78 3.37 15.55
C ARG A 105 -8.11 1.87 15.62
N PRO A 106 -7.39 1.01 14.87
CA PRO A 106 -7.65 -0.42 14.91
C PRO A 106 -7.35 -0.95 16.32
N HIS A 107 -8.36 -1.46 17.02
CA HIS A 107 -8.20 -2.17 18.30
C HIS A 107 -7.93 -3.67 18.09
N THR A 108 -7.33 -4.00 16.95
CA THR A 108 -7.14 -5.34 16.43
C THR A 108 -5.66 -5.73 16.50
N GLN A 109 -5.36 -7.02 16.42
CA GLN A 109 -3.97 -7.53 16.43
C GLN A 109 -3.25 -7.32 15.09
N GLN A 110 -4.01 -6.97 14.06
CA GLN A 110 -3.55 -6.83 12.68
C GLN A 110 -4.38 -5.79 11.95
N PHE A 111 -3.70 -4.97 11.15
CA PHE A 111 -4.33 -4.02 10.27
C PHE A 111 -3.68 -4.06 8.87
N PHE A 112 -4.49 -4.01 7.83
CA PHE A 112 -4.09 -4.04 6.43
C PHE A 112 -4.55 -2.75 5.75
N LEU A 113 -3.61 -2.04 5.13
CA LEU A 113 -3.90 -0.79 4.43
C LEU A 113 -3.39 -0.88 2.99
N SER A 114 -4.25 -0.52 2.04
CA SER A 114 -3.90 -0.56 0.63
C SER A 114 -4.46 0.63 -0.14
N PHE A 115 -3.61 1.23 -0.97
CA PHE A 115 -3.99 2.26 -1.93
C PHE A 115 -3.64 1.79 -3.33
N THR A 116 -4.65 1.66 -4.19
CA THR A 116 -4.50 1.18 -5.56
C THR A 116 -5.02 2.21 -6.55
N LYS A 117 -4.18 2.60 -7.52
CA LYS A 117 -4.51 3.62 -8.54
C LYS A 117 -4.95 4.97 -7.93
N CYS A 118 -4.50 5.28 -6.71
CA CYS A 118 -4.70 6.58 -6.08
C CYS A 118 -3.62 7.55 -6.58
N HIS A 119 -3.71 7.90 -7.87
CA HIS A 119 -2.65 8.62 -8.60
C HIS A 119 -2.35 10.02 -8.06
N ASN A 120 -3.26 10.61 -7.30
CA ASN A 120 -3.07 11.94 -6.72
C ASN A 120 -2.52 11.90 -5.29
N LEU A 121 -2.44 10.71 -4.68
CA LEU A 121 -1.99 10.56 -3.30
C LEU A 121 -0.50 10.86 -3.21
N THR A 122 -0.16 12.00 -2.62
CA THR A 122 1.21 12.49 -2.44
C THR A 122 1.66 12.48 -0.98
N GLN A 123 0.73 12.30 -0.04
CA GLN A 123 1.01 12.35 1.40
C GLN A 123 0.22 11.27 2.18
N LEU A 124 0.92 10.60 3.10
CA LEU A 124 0.35 9.74 4.14
C LEU A 124 0.78 10.32 5.48
N ASP A 125 -0.13 11.03 6.14
CA ASP A 125 0.15 11.65 7.43
C ASP A 125 -0.14 10.66 8.57
N SER A 126 0.57 10.83 9.68
CA SER A 126 0.37 10.05 10.92
C SER A 126 0.47 8.53 10.75
N LEU A 127 1.18 8.04 9.74
CA LEU A 127 1.34 6.60 9.47
C LEU A 127 2.03 5.88 10.65
N ASP A 128 2.89 6.60 11.36
CA ASP A 128 3.57 6.18 12.59
C ASP A 128 2.61 5.84 13.74
N THR A 129 1.36 6.32 13.69
CA THR A 129 0.34 5.95 14.68
C THR A 129 -0.21 4.53 14.50
N LEU A 130 0.01 3.91 13.33
CA LEU A 130 -0.49 2.58 13.00
C LEU A 130 0.44 1.46 13.49
N THR A 131 0.66 1.39 14.80
CA THR A 131 1.55 0.39 15.44
C THR A 131 1.12 -1.06 15.25
N GLN A 132 -0.12 -1.31 14.81
CA GLN A 132 -0.67 -2.64 14.50
C GLN A 132 -0.69 -2.97 12.99
N LEU A 133 -0.20 -2.07 12.13
CA LEU A 133 -0.15 -2.28 10.68
C LEU A 133 0.75 -3.47 10.37
N ARG A 134 0.18 -4.49 9.70
CA ARG A 134 0.89 -5.69 9.24
C ARG A 134 1.29 -5.58 7.78
N SER A 135 0.39 -5.06 6.96
CA SER A 135 0.62 -4.94 5.52
C SER A 135 0.29 -3.54 5.05
N LEU A 136 1.24 -2.94 4.35
CA LEU A 136 1.05 -1.72 3.58
C LEU A 136 1.28 -2.01 2.11
N GLN A 137 0.29 -1.69 1.28
CA GLN A 137 0.43 -1.85 -0.16
C GLN A 137 0.11 -0.56 -0.90
N LEU A 138 1.04 -0.12 -1.75
CA LEU A 138 0.90 1.08 -2.56
C LEU A 138 1.08 0.69 -4.03
N TYR A 139 0.01 0.82 -4.81
CA TYR A 139 0.01 0.55 -6.24
C TYR A 139 -0.36 1.82 -6.98
N LYS A 140 0.54 2.32 -7.83
CA LYS A 140 0.29 3.50 -8.66
C LYS A 140 -0.16 4.72 -7.84
N THR A 141 0.59 5.04 -6.79
CA THR A 141 0.48 6.29 -6.01
C THR A 141 1.58 7.28 -6.42
N SER A 142 1.49 8.52 -5.94
CA SER A 142 2.44 9.61 -6.25
C SER A 142 3.15 10.13 -5.01
N LEU A 143 3.30 9.29 -3.98
CA LEU A 143 4.10 9.58 -2.80
C LEU A 143 5.56 9.78 -3.22
N SER A 144 6.19 10.87 -2.80
CA SER A 144 7.62 11.11 -3.04
C SER A 144 8.50 10.46 -1.96
N VAL A 145 8.00 10.43 -0.73
CA VAL A 145 8.65 9.81 0.43
C VAL A 145 7.64 8.94 1.15
N LEU A 146 8.07 7.74 1.55
CA LEU A 146 7.32 6.87 2.45
C LEU A 146 8.11 6.70 3.75
N ASP A 147 7.52 7.06 4.88
CA ASP A 147 8.11 6.85 6.20
C ASP A 147 7.33 5.79 6.98
N VAL A 148 7.96 4.65 7.24
CA VAL A 148 7.36 3.52 7.98
C VAL A 148 7.95 3.36 9.37
N SER A 149 8.63 4.38 9.91
CA SER A 149 9.38 4.29 11.16
C SER A 149 8.55 3.91 12.40
N GLY A 150 7.26 4.26 12.45
CA GLY A 150 6.34 3.87 13.53
C GLY A 150 5.54 2.58 13.28
N CYS A 151 5.72 1.94 12.13
CA CYS A 151 5.00 0.72 11.77
C CYS A 151 5.71 -0.54 12.33
N GLU A 152 5.88 -0.61 13.64
CA GLU A 152 6.70 -1.64 14.34
C GLU A 152 6.31 -3.08 14.00
N LYS A 153 5.03 -3.30 13.70
CA LYS A 153 4.45 -4.61 13.41
C LYS A 153 4.38 -4.97 11.93
N LEU A 154 4.87 -4.10 11.04
CA LEU A 154 4.80 -4.28 9.59
C LEU A 154 5.58 -5.51 9.16
N ASP A 155 4.89 -6.50 8.60
CA ASP A 155 5.48 -7.73 8.09
C ASP A 155 5.59 -7.75 6.55
N SER A 156 4.81 -6.93 5.87
CA SER A 156 4.70 -6.90 4.42
C SER A 156 4.61 -5.47 3.89
N LEU A 157 5.57 -5.09 3.04
CA LEU A 157 5.57 -3.83 2.32
C LEU A 157 5.64 -4.09 0.82
N VAL A 158 4.61 -3.68 0.09
CA VAL A 158 4.52 -3.84 -1.37
C VAL A 158 4.35 -2.48 -2.04
N LEU A 159 5.30 -2.14 -2.90
CA LEU A 159 5.37 -0.90 -3.64
C LEU A 159 5.45 -1.22 -5.13
N PHE A 160 4.44 -0.81 -5.89
CA PHE A 160 4.34 -1.12 -7.32
C PHE A 160 3.95 0.10 -8.14
N LYS A 161 4.75 0.46 -9.14
CA LYS A 161 4.48 1.61 -10.02
C LYS A 161 4.29 2.93 -9.25
N CYS A 162 5.00 3.11 -8.13
CA CYS A 162 5.00 4.33 -7.32
C CYS A 162 6.02 5.34 -7.90
N GLN A 163 5.74 5.90 -9.07
CA GLN A 163 6.77 6.54 -9.90
C GLN A 163 7.42 7.80 -9.32
N GLU A 164 6.77 8.43 -8.35
CA GLU A 164 7.29 9.61 -7.68
C GLU A 164 8.16 9.26 -6.46
N LEU A 165 8.11 8.01 -5.99
CA LEU A 165 8.76 7.58 -4.75
C LEU A 165 10.27 7.54 -4.94
N SER A 166 10.97 8.43 -4.25
CA SER A 166 12.43 8.51 -4.25
C SER A 166 13.07 7.96 -2.99
N GLN A 167 12.31 7.87 -1.88
CA GLN A 167 12.86 7.48 -0.59
C GLN A 167 11.87 6.66 0.25
N ILE A 168 12.39 5.61 0.89
CA ILE A 168 11.72 4.86 1.96
C ILE A 168 12.52 5.08 3.25
N LYS A 169 11.87 5.54 4.32
CA LYS A 169 12.46 5.79 5.63
C LYS A 169 11.93 4.81 6.66
N GLY A 170 12.71 4.54 7.71
CA GLY A 170 12.24 3.82 8.89
C GLY A 170 12.21 2.29 8.75
N LEU A 171 12.66 1.70 7.64
CA LEU A 171 12.72 0.23 7.50
C LEU A 171 13.57 -0.40 8.63
N GLN A 172 14.69 0.23 8.99
CA GLN A 172 15.57 -0.21 10.08
C GLN A 172 14.91 -0.24 11.47
N SER A 173 13.78 0.45 11.64
CA SER A 173 12.97 0.39 12.86
C SER A 173 12.21 -0.93 12.98
N ILE A 174 11.96 -1.60 11.85
CA ILE A 174 11.08 -2.76 11.67
C ILE A 174 11.91 -4.05 11.68
N LYS A 175 12.78 -4.19 12.69
CA LYS A 175 13.84 -5.22 12.69
C LYS A 175 13.29 -6.64 12.73
N GLU A 176 12.27 -6.87 13.55
CA GLU A 176 11.83 -8.23 13.90
C GLU A 176 10.60 -8.69 13.15
N SER A 177 9.89 -7.80 12.46
CA SER A 177 8.58 -8.08 11.86
C SER A 177 8.61 -8.15 10.34
N LEU A 178 9.39 -7.30 9.65
CA LEU A 178 9.36 -7.21 8.19
C LEU A 178 9.86 -8.51 7.54
N ARG A 179 8.95 -9.28 6.94
CA ARG A 179 9.25 -10.57 6.28
C ARG A 179 9.27 -10.47 4.77
N TYR A 180 8.50 -9.56 4.20
CA TYR A 180 8.37 -9.40 2.76
C TYR A 180 8.48 -7.94 2.36
N LEU A 181 9.44 -7.67 1.48
CA LEU A 181 9.60 -6.38 0.82
C LEU A 181 9.59 -6.58 -0.68
N ARG A 182 8.63 -5.95 -1.36
CA ARG A 182 8.58 -5.88 -2.81
C ARG A 182 8.58 -4.44 -3.29
N CYS A 183 9.56 -4.08 -4.10
CA CYS A 183 9.63 -2.82 -4.83
C CYS A 183 9.67 -3.13 -6.32
N CYS A 184 8.71 -2.62 -7.09
CA CYS A 184 8.61 -2.95 -8.50
C CYS A 184 8.17 -1.75 -9.37
N SER A 185 8.88 -1.51 -10.46
CA SER A 185 8.63 -0.40 -11.40
C SER A 185 8.63 0.96 -10.70
N ILE A 186 9.76 1.33 -10.07
CA ILE A 186 9.90 2.60 -9.35
C ILE A 186 11.12 3.34 -9.88
N ASP A 187 10.88 4.39 -10.66
CA ASP A 187 11.95 5.04 -11.43
C ASP A 187 12.86 5.95 -10.58
N LYS A 188 12.32 6.55 -9.51
CA LYS A 188 13.01 7.60 -8.73
C LYS A 188 13.68 7.10 -7.45
N LEU A 189 13.48 5.84 -7.08
CA LEU A 189 14.02 5.28 -5.85
C LEU A 189 15.55 5.16 -5.98
N THR A 190 16.32 5.80 -5.10
CA THR A 190 17.79 5.81 -5.20
C THR A 190 18.46 4.77 -4.30
N GLY A 191 17.72 4.16 -3.40
CA GLY A 191 18.21 3.05 -2.62
C GLY A 191 17.20 2.53 -1.61
N ILE A 192 17.53 1.37 -1.05
CA ILE A 192 16.76 0.72 0.00
C ILE A 192 17.72 0.38 1.13
N ASN A 193 17.50 0.99 2.29
CA ASN A 193 18.22 0.66 3.50
C ASN A 193 17.33 -0.13 4.44
N CYS A 194 17.50 -1.45 4.42
CA CYS A 194 16.82 -2.39 5.29
C CYS A 194 17.80 -3.07 6.25
N SER A 195 18.94 -2.44 6.56
CA SER A 195 19.94 -3.00 7.48
C SER A 195 19.31 -3.40 8.82
N GLY A 196 19.57 -4.62 9.27
CA GLY A 196 19.04 -5.17 10.52
C GLY A 196 17.58 -5.61 10.47
N CYS A 197 16.91 -5.56 9.32
CA CYS A 197 15.60 -6.20 9.12
C CYS A 197 15.77 -7.70 8.93
N ASP A 198 14.90 -8.50 9.55
CA ASP A 198 14.86 -9.96 9.40
C ASP A 198 13.92 -10.38 8.25
N ILE A 199 14.26 -9.92 7.03
CA ILE A 199 13.48 -10.14 5.79
C ILE A 199 13.68 -11.56 5.28
N ASN A 200 12.57 -12.27 5.04
CA ASN A 200 12.59 -13.61 4.45
C ASN A 200 12.67 -13.57 2.92
N LYS A 201 11.94 -12.63 2.31
CA LYS A 201 11.77 -12.52 0.86
C LYS A 201 11.90 -11.05 0.42
N LEU A 202 12.89 -10.79 -0.43
CA LEU A 202 13.16 -9.48 -1.02
C LEU A 202 13.00 -9.55 -2.54
N GLU A 203 12.10 -8.74 -3.10
CA GLU A 203 11.85 -8.63 -4.54
C GLU A 203 12.03 -7.19 -5.00
N ILE A 204 13.05 -6.94 -5.82
CA ILE A 204 13.38 -5.62 -6.38
C ILE A 204 13.40 -5.77 -7.90
N GLN A 205 12.45 -5.13 -8.59
CA GLN A 205 12.23 -5.36 -10.02
C GLN A 205 12.01 -4.04 -10.75
N HIS A 206 12.63 -3.83 -11.92
CA HIS A 206 12.41 -2.64 -12.74
C HIS A 206 12.59 -1.32 -11.95
N ILE A 207 13.63 -1.24 -11.12
CA ILE A 207 13.94 -0.03 -10.34
C ILE A 207 14.92 0.81 -11.14
N ASN A 208 14.63 2.11 -11.24
CA ASN A 208 15.36 3.02 -12.11
C ASN A 208 15.45 2.50 -13.57
N ALA A 209 14.44 1.80 -14.05
CA ALA A 209 14.47 1.26 -15.41
C ALA A 209 14.40 2.42 -16.41
N ASP A 210 15.32 2.41 -17.39
CA ASP A 210 15.27 3.36 -18.49
C ASP A 210 13.95 3.15 -19.24
N LYS A 211 13.11 4.18 -19.32
CA LYS A 211 11.91 4.12 -20.16
C LYS A 211 12.40 4.06 -21.60
N GLU A 212 12.16 2.94 -22.29
CA GLU A 212 12.51 2.76 -23.71
C GLU A 212 12.00 3.89 -24.65
N HIS A 213 11.19 4.85 -24.18
CA HIS A 213 10.64 5.93 -24.99
C HIS A 213 10.55 7.30 -24.28
N SER A 214 11.34 7.59 -23.23
CA SER A 214 11.33 8.94 -22.62
C SER A 214 12.53 9.80 -23.07
N PRO A 215 12.32 10.97 -23.71
CA PRO A 215 13.40 11.86 -24.16
C PRO A 215 14.08 12.66 -23.02
N LYS A 216 13.90 12.24 -21.76
CA LYS A 216 14.58 12.83 -20.60
C LYS A 216 15.46 11.75 -19.99
N ALA A 217 16.75 11.80 -20.30
CA ALA A 217 17.76 11.10 -19.54
C ALA A 217 17.71 11.62 -18.10
N PHE A 218 17.12 10.84 -17.19
CA PHE A 218 17.37 11.00 -15.76
C PHE A 218 18.70 10.30 -15.49
N SER A 219 19.79 11.06 -15.45
CA SER A 219 21.04 10.54 -14.89
C SER A 219 20.86 10.45 -13.38
N ILE A 220 20.79 9.23 -12.84
CA ILE A 220 20.94 9.02 -11.40
C ILE A 220 22.45 8.99 -11.16
N GLU A 221 23.01 10.13 -10.78
CA GLU A 221 24.47 10.30 -10.62
C GLU A 221 25.06 9.30 -9.60
N ASP A 222 24.26 8.84 -8.63
CA ASP A 222 24.70 8.00 -7.52
C ASP A 222 24.31 6.51 -7.62
N GLY A 223 23.69 6.08 -8.74
CA GLY A 223 23.16 4.72 -8.91
C GLY A 223 22.13 4.28 -7.84
N PHE A 224 21.75 2.99 -7.86
CA PHE A 224 20.86 2.37 -6.88
C PHE A 224 21.64 1.48 -5.90
N SER A 225 21.50 1.79 -4.61
CA SER A 225 22.15 1.04 -3.52
C SER A 225 21.17 0.22 -2.69
N LEU A 226 21.61 -0.98 -2.28
CA LEU A 226 20.85 -1.89 -1.43
C LEU A 226 21.67 -2.31 -0.21
N ASP A 227 21.17 -2.04 0.99
CA ASP A 227 21.78 -2.50 2.24
C ASP A 227 20.97 -3.64 2.85
N VAL A 228 21.52 -4.85 2.76
CA VAL A 228 20.98 -6.10 3.32
C VAL A 228 21.77 -6.60 4.53
N SER A 229 22.60 -5.74 5.13
CA SER A 229 23.38 -6.13 6.30
C SER A 229 22.50 -6.61 7.45
N GLY A 230 22.93 -7.67 8.15
CA GLY A 230 22.21 -8.24 9.28
C GLY A 230 21.03 -9.13 8.91
N PHE A 231 20.84 -9.47 7.64
CA PHE A 231 19.82 -10.43 7.20
C PHE A 231 20.16 -11.86 7.66
N THR A 232 19.57 -12.31 8.76
CA THR A 232 19.84 -13.67 9.30
C THR A 232 18.95 -14.77 8.74
N ARG A 233 17.78 -14.42 8.16
CA ARG A 233 16.79 -15.39 7.64
C ARG A 233 16.45 -15.23 6.17
N LEU A 234 17.21 -14.43 5.44
CA LEU A 234 16.97 -14.21 4.02
C LEU A 234 17.06 -15.51 3.24
N ARG A 235 15.95 -15.89 2.60
CA ARG A 235 15.87 -17.12 1.79
C ARG A 235 15.86 -16.83 0.30
N THR A 236 15.42 -15.64 -0.09
CA THR A 236 15.24 -15.28 -1.49
C THR A 236 15.49 -13.79 -1.67
N ILE A 237 16.51 -13.47 -2.47
CA ILE A 237 16.68 -12.17 -3.11
C ILE A 237 16.36 -12.36 -4.60
N ASN A 238 15.50 -11.51 -5.13
CA ASN A 238 15.27 -11.41 -6.56
C ASN A 238 15.48 -9.96 -7.00
N ILE A 239 16.53 -9.71 -7.79
CA ILE A 239 16.85 -8.39 -8.37
C ILE A 239 16.80 -8.54 -9.89
N ILE A 240 15.82 -7.90 -10.53
CA ILE A 240 15.56 -8.03 -11.97
C ILE A 240 15.49 -6.64 -12.61
N GLU A 241 16.15 -6.46 -13.76
CA GLU A 241 16.03 -5.26 -14.60
C GLU A 241 16.24 -3.94 -13.83
N CYS A 242 17.34 -3.85 -13.07
CA CYS A 242 17.75 -2.64 -12.35
C CYS A 242 19.05 -2.10 -12.98
N PRO A 243 18.99 -1.30 -14.06
CA PRO A 243 20.17 -0.98 -14.89
C PRO A 243 21.20 -0.09 -14.18
N HIS A 244 20.77 0.71 -13.19
CA HIS A 244 21.64 1.59 -12.41
C HIS A 244 22.04 0.99 -11.05
N PHE A 245 21.83 -0.31 -10.84
CA PHE A 245 22.18 -1.01 -9.61
C PHE A 245 23.70 -1.07 -9.41
N ASN A 246 24.23 -0.38 -8.40
CA ASN A 246 25.66 -0.15 -8.28
C ASN A 246 26.31 -0.77 -7.04
N LYS A 247 25.55 -0.97 -5.95
CA LYS A 247 26.13 -1.37 -4.66
C LYS A 247 25.17 -2.24 -3.85
N VAL A 248 25.71 -3.36 -3.36
CA VAL A 248 25.10 -4.14 -2.26
C VAL A 248 26.01 -4.09 -1.05
N ILE A 249 25.44 -3.84 0.12
CA ILE A 249 26.12 -3.87 1.41
C ILE A 249 25.58 -5.06 2.21
N GLY A 250 26.47 -5.82 2.87
CA GLY A 250 26.07 -6.84 3.83
C GLY A 250 25.80 -8.25 3.27
N LEU A 251 26.28 -8.55 2.05
CA LEU A 251 26.35 -9.91 1.51
C LEU A 251 27.71 -10.60 1.79
N GLU A 252 28.54 -10.06 2.67
CA GLU A 252 29.83 -10.66 3.01
C GLU A 252 29.62 -12.05 3.65
N ASP A 253 30.43 -13.03 3.23
CA ASP A 253 30.28 -14.46 3.55
C ASP A 253 30.05 -14.71 5.05
N ASN A 254 28.85 -15.21 5.40
CA ASN A 254 28.56 -15.86 6.68
C ASN A 254 28.91 -17.35 6.62
#